data_AF-A0A368N7K9-F1
#
_entry.id   AF-A0A368N7K9-F1
#
_cell.length_a   1.000
_cell.length_b   1.000
_cell.length_c   1.000
_cell.angle_alpha   90.00
_cell.angle_beta   90.00
_cell.angle_gamma   90.00
#
_symmetry.space_group_name_H-M   'P 1'
#
loop_
_entity.id
_entity.type
_entity.pdbx_description
1 polymer ?
#
loop_
_entity_poly.entity_id
_entity_poly.type
_entity_poly.pdbx_seq_one_letter_code
_entity_poly.pdbx_strand_id
1 'polypeptide(L)'
;MTDTAKNTTALFGEKSETRYEAFLEMALAAEQVWVLKDDEGCLIVTSGDEECLPVWPSEDAAAACAIADWKGLEPLAVSLVDWMEKWLPGMEKDDRVVAVFPNLAGESLVVSASELYAELDA
;
A
#
# COMPACT_ATOMS: atom_id res chain seq x y z
N MET A 1 15.36 9.38 -22.80
CA MET A 1 15.00 9.08 -21.39
C MET A 1 13.52 9.40 -21.27
N THR A 2 12.67 8.49 -21.72
CA THR A 2 11.22 8.67 -21.65
C THR A 2 10.76 8.06 -20.34
N ASP A 3 10.53 8.94 -19.38
CA ASP A 3 9.75 8.74 -18.18
C ASP A 3 8.41 8.09 -18.59
N THR A 4 8.35 6.77 -18.53
CA THR A 4 7.08 6.07 -18.61
C THR A 4 6.54 6.10 -17.19
N ALA A 5 5.93 7.22 -16.81
CA ALA A 5 5.00 7.23 -15.70
C ALA A 5 3.92 6.20 -16.06
N LYS A 6 4.11 4.95 -15.60
CA LYS A 6 3.09 3.91 -15.69
C LYS A 6 1.88 4.52 -14.99
N ASN A 7 0.77 4.65 -15.71
CA ASN A 7 -0.50 5.06 -15.12
C ASN A 7 -0.96 3.92 -14.20
N THR A 8 -0.58 3.98 -12.93
CA THR A 8 -0.74 2.88 -11.98
C THR A 8 -2.23 2.64 -11.70
N THR A 9 -3.05 3.68 -11.79
CA THR A 9 -4.52 3.57 -11.67
C THR A 9 -5.16 2.66 -12.73
N ALA A 10 -4.51 2.42 -13.88
CA ALA A 10 -4.99 1.48 -14.89
C ALA A 10 -5.08 0.03 -14.37
N LEU A 11 -4.29 -0.31 -13.34
CA LEU A 11 -4.28 -1.63 -12.71
C LEU A 11 -5.48 -1.85 -11.78
N PHE A 12 -6.27 -0.83 -11.43
CA PHE A 12 -7.42 -1.01 -10.54
C PHE A 12 -8.49 -1.99 -11.04
N GLY A 13 -8.57 -2.20 -12.35
CA GLY A 13 -9.46 -3.18 -12.97
C GLY A 13 -8.91 -4.61 -12.99
N GLU A 14 -7.65 -4.82 -12.61
CA GLU A 14 -7.01 -6.12 -12.55
C GLU A 14 -7.33 -6.85 -11.24
N LYS A 15 -7.15 -8.16 -11.26
CA LYS A 15 -7.31 -9.02 -10.08
C LYS A 15 -6.35 -8.61 -8.98
N SER A 16 -6.73 -8.89 -7.74
CA SER A 16 -5.94 -8.55 -6.56
C SER A 16 -4.55 -9.21 -6.58
N GLU A 17 -4.42 -10.43 -7.11
CA GLU A 17 -3.14 -11.14 -7.29
C GLU A 17 -2.21 -10.39 -8.26
N THR A 18 -2.72 -9.97 -9.42
CA THR A 18 -1.96 -9.20 -10.41
C THR A 18 -1.53 -7.84 -9.87
N ARG A 19 -2.40 -7.19 -9.09
CA ARG A 19 -2.06 -5.94 -8.42
C ARG A 19 -1.00 -6.14 -7.34
N TYR A 20 -1.05 -7.23 -6.60
CA TYR A 20 -0.06 -7.57 -5.58
C TYR A 20 1.33 -7.78 -6.19
N GLU A 21 1.45 -8.56 -7.26
CA GLU A 21 2.71 -8.74 -7.99
C GLU A 21 3.26 -7.41 -8.53
N ALA A 22 2.39 -6.60 -9.15
CA ALA A 22 2.76 -5.28 -9.62
C ALA A 22 3.20 -4.35 -8.48
N PHE A 23 2.59 -4.46 -7.30
CA PHE A 23 2.99 -3.70 -6.12
C PHE A 23 4.43 -4.03 -5.72
N LEU A 24 4.78 -5.31 -5.61
CA LEU A 24 6.14 -5.74 -5.24
C LEU A 24 7.18 -5.20 -6.23
N GLU A 25 6.95 -5.40 -7.54
CA GLU A 25 7.85 -4.92 -8.59
C GLU A 25 8.07 -3.40 -8.52
N MET A 26 6.98 -2.64 -8.30
CA MET A 26 7.03 -1.19 -8.28
C MET A 26 7.64 -0.64 -6.99
N ALA A 27 7.34 -1.23 -5.84
CA ALA A 27 7.90 -0.84 -4.56
C ALA A 27 9.42 -1.04 -4.54
N LEU A 28 9.91 -2.17 -5.07
CA LEU A 28 11.34 -2.45 -5.22
C LEU A 28 12.00 -1.50 -6.22
N ALA A 29 11.38 -1.27 -7.39
CA ALA A 29 11.94 -0.39 -8.41
C ALA A 29 12.00 1.09 -7.99
N ALA A 30 11.03 1.55 -7.18
CA ALA A 30 10.95 2.92 -6.70
C ALA A 30 11.61 3.13 -5.33
N GLU A 31 12.00 2.05 -4.64
CA GLU A 31 12.52 2.04 -3.26
C GLU A 31 11.60 2.78 -2.27
N GLN A 32 10.30 2.75 -2.51
CA GLN A 32 9.30 3.38 -1.65
C GLN A 32 7.91 2.77 -1.82
N VAL A 33 7.07 2.96 -0.81
CA VAL A 33 5.65 2.64 -0.82
C VAL A 33 4.85 3.89 -0.44
N TRP A 34 3.54 3.87 -0.71
CA TRP A 34 2.65 4.98 -0.42
C TRP A 34 1.55 4.54 0.54
N VAL A 35 1.29 5.34 1.56
CA VAL A 35 0.17 5.19 2.48
C VAL A 35 -0.69 6.45 2.43
N LEU A 36 -1.88 6.41 3.01
CA LEU A 36 -2.71 7.60 3.21
C LEU A 36 -2.67 8.03 4.67
N LYS A 37 -2.62 9.34 4.91
CA LYS A 37 -2.64 9.93 6.26
C LYS A 37 -3.37 11.26 6.31
N ASP A 38 -3.72 11.68 7.51
CA ASP A 38 -4.17 13.04 7.84
C ASP A 38 -3.35 13.59 9.03
N ASP A 39 -3.89 14.60 9.71
CA ASP A 39 -3.29 15.21 10.89
C ASP A 39 -3.33 14.29 12.13
N GLU A 40 -4.22 13.29 12.16
CA GLU A 40 -4.40 12.36 13.27
C GLU A 40 -3.54 11.10 13.14
N GLY A 41 -3.20 10.70 11.91
CA GLY A 41 -2.30 9.56 11.68
C GLY A 41 -2.44 8.95 10.28
N CYS A 42 -1.95 7.72 10.14
CA CYS A 42 -2.16 6.94 8.92
C CYS A 42 -3.53 6.27 8.93
N LEU A 43 -4.11 6.10 7.75
CA LEU A 43 -5.36 5.38 7.55
C LEU A 43 -5.23 3.94 8.05
N ILE A 44 -6.04 3.57 9.04
CA ILE A 44 -6.27 2.19 9.41
C ILE A 44 -7.70 1.83 9.02
N VAL A 45 -7.86 0.74 8.28
CA VAL A 45 -9.17 0.20 7.89
C VAL A 45 -9.45 -1.04 8.75
N THR A 46 -10.56 -1.02 9.46
CA THR A 46 -11.00 -2.18 10.24
C THR A 46 -11.89 -3.09 9.39
N SER A 47 -11.51 -4.36 9.26
CA SER A 47 -12.29 -5.39 8.57
C SER A 47 -12.56 -6.56 9.53
N GLY A 48 -13.76 -6.58 10.13
CA GLY A 48 -14.07 -7.52 11.19
C GLY A 48 -13.25 -7.21 12.44
N ASP A 49 -12.43 -8.16 12.87
CA ASP A 49 -11.52 -8.01 14.03
C ASP A 49 -10.10 -7.60 13.62
N GLU A 50 -9.81 -7.46 12.33
CA GLU A 50 -8.48 -7.13 11.80
C GLU A 50 -8.32 -5.63 11.54
N GLU A 51 -7.19 -5.06 11.98
CA GLU A 51 -6.75 -3.72 11.62
C GLU A 51 -5.77 -3.78 10.44
N CYS A 52 -6.19 -3.23 9.29
CA CYS A 52 -5.42 -3.23 8.06
C CYS A 52 -4.82 -1.84 7.80
N LEU A 53 -3.55 -1.77 7.40
CA LEU A 53 -2.96 -0.57 6.80
C LEU A 53 -2.98 -0.71 5.27
N PRO A 54 -3.73 0.11 4.53
CA PRO A 54 -3.66 0.18 3.07
C PRO A 54 -2.32 0.72 2.57
N VAL A 55 -1.77 0.08 1.54
CA VAL A 55 -0.51 0.52 0.91
C VAL A 55 -0.61 0.47 -0.62
N TRP A 56 0.01 1.43 -1.31
CA TRP A 56 0.00 1.56 -2.77
C TRP A 56 1.42 1.65 -3.34
N PRO A 57 1.61 1.25 -4.62
CA PRO A 57 2.93 1.30 -5.24
C PRO A 57 3.30 2.69 -5.78
N SER A 58 2.38 3.64 -5.76
CA SER A 58 2.59 4.97 -6.32
C SER A 58 1.67 6.03 -5.72
N GLU A 59 2.09 7.30 -5.84
CA GLU A 59 1.33 8.46 -5.38
C GLU A 59 -0.01 8.59 -6.10
N ASP A 60 -0.05 8.41 -7.42
CA ASP A 60 -1.27 8.55 -8.22
C ASP A 60 -2.34 7.52 -7.85
N ALA A 61 -1.93 6.30 -7.52
CA ALA A 61 -2.84 5.26 -7.04
C ALA A 61 -3.39 5.60 -5.64
N ALA A 62 -2.53 5.99 -4.70
CA ALA A 62 -2.96 6.42 -3.37
C ALA A 62 -3.91 7.63 -3.44
N ALA A 63 -3.55 8.65 -4.23
CA ALA A 63 -4.34 9.87 -4.40
C ALA A 63 -5.71 9.59 -5.03
N ALA A 64 -5.80 8.70 -6.02
CA ALA A 64 -7.08 8.33 -6.63
C ALA A 64 -8.04 7.69 -5.61
N CYS A 65 -7.52 6.85 -4.72
CA CYS A 65 -8.24 6.25 -3.61
C CYS A 65 -8.67 7.27 -2.55
N ALA A 66 -7.81 8.25 -2.23
CA ALA A 66 -8.15 9.34 -1.31
C ALA A 66 -9.30 10.22 -1.80
N ILE A 67 -9.51 10.36 -3.11
CA ILE A 67 -10.60 11.19 -3.66
C ILE A 67 -11.97 10.47 -3.57
N ALA A 68 -11.98 9.14 -3.52
CA ALA A 68 -13.20 8.34 -3.47
C ALA A 68 -13.70 8.15 -2.03
N ASP A 69 -13.15 7.15 -1.34
CA ASP A 69 -13.66 6.66 -0.04
C ASP A 69 -12.94 7.30 1.15
N TRP A 70 -11.75 7.87 0.95
CA TRP A 70 -10.91 8.42 2.01
C TRP A 70 -10.61 9.91 1.82
N LYS A 71 -11.67 10.69 1.59
CA LYS A 71 -11.58 12.14 1.34
C LYS A 71 -10.90 12.87 2.48
N GLY A 72 -9.93 13.70 2.12
CA GLY A 72 -9.16 14.52 3.06
C GLY A 72 -7.87 13.87 3.52
N LEU A 73 -7.61 12.62 3.14
CA LEU A 73 -6.30 12.02 3.33
C LEU A 73 -5.33 12.42 2.22
N GLU A 74 -4.06 12.52 2.59
CA GLU A 74 -2.96 12.85 1.69
C GLU A 74 -2.02 11.64 1.53
N PRO A 75 -1.52 11.38 0.32
CA PRO A 75 -0.47 10.41 0.09
C PRO A 75 0.81 10.76 0.86
N LEU A 76 1.40 9.76 1.51
CA LEU A 76 2.70 9.85 2.14
C LEU A 76 3.60 8.77 1.58
N ALA A 77 4.73 9.19 1.01
CA ALA A 77 5.82 8.30 0.64
C ALA A 77 6.54 7.80 1.90
N VAL A 78 6.72 6.50 1.99
CA VAL A 78 7.54 5.82 3.00
C VAL A 78 8.67 5.12 2.26
N SER A 79 9.92 5.38 2.63
CA SER A 79 11.05 4.69 2.01
C SER A 79 10.92 3.18 2.22
N LEU A 80 11.34 2.38 1.25
CA LEU A 80 11.25 0.92 1.37
C LEU A 80 12.05 0.39 2.56
N VAL A 81 13.18 1.03 2.86
CA VAL A 81 13.99 0.75 4.06
C VAL A 81 13.19 1.00 5.34
N ASP A 82 12.57 2.17 5.49
CA ASP A 82 11.75 2.44 6.68
C ASP A 82 10.55 1.49 6.76
N TRP A 83 9.92 1.23 5.61
CA TRP A 83 8.80 0.30 5.52
C TRP A 83 9.18 -1.09 6.03
N MET A 84 10.26 -1.67 5.52
CA MET A 84 10.71 -3.00 5.88
C MET A 84 11.32 -3.06 7.29
N GLU A 85 12.16 -2.11 7.68
CA GLU A 85 12.91 -2.21 8.94
C GLU A 85 12.15 -1.67 10.15
N LYS A 86 11.13 -0.83 9.94
CA LYS A 86 10.41 -0.16 11.04
C LYS A 86 8.91 -0.41 11.00
N TRP A 87 8.27 -0.25 9.85
CA TRP A 87 6.81 -0.31 9.77
C TRP A 87 6.32 -1.76 9.85
N LEU A 88 6.77 -2.66 8.96
CA LEU A 88 6.34 -4.06 8.98
C LEU A 88 6.61 -4.75 10.34
N PRO A 89 7.79 -4.61 10.96
CA PRO A 89 8.06 -5.20 12.27
C PRO A 89 7.28 -4.53 13.42
N GLY A 90 6.87 -3.27 13.25
CA GLY A 90 5.97 -2.58 14.18
C GLY A 90 4.55 -3.09 14.06
N MET A 91 4.05 -3.19 12.83
CA MET A 91 2.71 -3.72 12.51
C MET A 91 2.54 -5.16 13.01
N GLU A 92 3.54 -6.02 12.82
CA GLU A 92 3.49 -7.39 13.33
C GLU A 92 3.34 -7.44 14.87
N LYS A 93 4.01 -6.53 15.59
CA LYS A 93 3.88 -6.45 17.07
C LYS A 93 2.51 -5.93 17.51
N ASP A 94 1.89 -5.10 16.68
CA ASP A 94 0.58 -4.50 16.93
C ASP A 94 -0.57 -5.38 16.40
N ASP A 95 -0.28 -6.59 15.91
CA ASP A 95 -1.25 -7.52 15.29
C ASP A 95 -2.01 -6.90 14.11
N ARG A 96 -1.30 -6.10 13.32
CA ARG A 96 -1.82 -5.41 12.14
C ARG A 96 -1.40 -6.08 10.85
N VAL A 97 -2.32 -6.11 9.90
CA VAL A 97 -2.13 -6.67 8.57
C VAL A 97 -2.04 -5.58 7.51
N VAL A 98 -1.59 -5.94 6.31
CA VAL A 98 -1.39 -5.00 5.20
C VAL A 98 -2.42 -5.28 4.11
N ALA A 99 -3.21 -4.27 3.75
CA ALA A 99 -4.08 -4.32 2.58
C ALA A 99 -3.31 -3.79 1.36
N VAL A 100 -2.84 -4.70 0.51
CA VAL A 100 -1.91 -4.35 -0.58
C VAL A 100 -2.66 -3.92 -1.82
N PHE A 101 -2.32 -2.71 -2.26
CA PHE A 101 -2.79 -2.02 -3.45
C PHE A 101 -4.31 -2.11 -3.66
N PRO A 102 -5.14 -1.67 -2.70
CA PRO A 102 -6.59 -1.67 -2.85
C PRO A 102 -7.04 -0.79 -4.02
N ASN A 103 -8.11 -1.22 -4.70
CA ASN A 103 -8.71 -0.48 -5.80
C ASN A 103 -9.77 0.51 -5.27
N LEU A 104 -10.43 1.21 -6.19
CA LEU A 104 -11.50 2.15 -5.87
C LEU A 104 -12.75 1.52 -5.24
N ALA A 105 -12.84 0.18 -5.19
CA ALA A 105 -13.90 -0.54 -4.49
C ALA A 105 -13.43 -1.11 -3.13
N GLY A 106 -12.17 -0.83 -2.73
CA GLY A 106 -11.55 -1.36 -1.51
C GLY A 106 -11.04 -2.79 -1.59
N GLU A 107 -11.15 -3.45 -2.75
CA GLU A 107 -10.70 -4.85 -2.92
C GLU A 107 -9.17 -4.89 -2.99
N SER A 108 -8.55 -5.74 -2.17
CA SER A 108 -7.10 -5.96 -2.10
C SER A 108 -6.78 -7.39 -1.68
N LEU A 109 -5.52 -7.80 -1.79
CA LEU A 109 -5.01 -8.91 -0.99
C LEU A 109 -4.59 -8.36 0.37
N VAL A 110 -5.08 -9.00 1.43
CA VAL A 110 -4.66 -8.73 2.81
C VAL A 110 -3.64 -9.78 3.19
N VAL A 111 -2.43 -9.35 3.57
CA VAL A 111 -1.31 -10.22 3.93
C VAL A 111 -0.76 -9.81 5.29
N SER A 112 -0.10 -10.75 5.97
CA SER A 112 0.59 -10.43 7.22
C SER A 112 1.82 -9.55 6.96
N ALA A 113 2.23 -8.76 7.95
CA ALA A 113 3.40 -7.91 7.82
C ALA A 113 4.71 -8.71 7.60
N SER A 114 4.82 -9.90 8.20
CA SER A 114 5.98 -10.79 8.03
C SER A 114 6.00 -11.50 6.68
N GLU A 115 4.84 -11.87 6.13
CA GLU A 115 4.72 -12.36 4.75
C GLU A 115 5.17 -11.31 3.73
N LEU A 116 4.68 -10.07 3.86
CA LEU A 116 5.07 -9.00 2.95
C LEU A 116 6.56 -8.65 3.08
N TYR A 117 7.12 -8.70 4.30
CA TYR A 117 8.56 -8.51 4.50
C TYR A 117 9.36 -9.56 3.72
N ALA A 118 8.97 -10.84 3.81
CA ALA A 118 9.68 -11.93 3.15
C ALA A 118 9.67 -11.80 1.62
N GLU A 119 8.56 -11.33 1.04
CA GLU A 119 8.44 -11.10 -0.40
C GLU A 119 9.29 -9.91 -0.89
N LEU A 120 9.48 -8.88 -0.06
CA LEU A 120 10.30 -7.70 -0.40
C LEU A 120 11.81 -7.93 -0.16
N ASP A 121 12.18 -8.92 0.64
CA ASP A 121 13.57 -9.29 0.96
C ASP A 121 14.16 -10.37 0.02
N ALA A 122 13.33 -10.95 -0.86
CA ALA A 122 13.67 -12.06 -1.74
C ALA A 122 14.52 -11.66 -2.97
#